data_AF-C8WVK8-F1
#
_entry.id   AF-C8WVK8-F1
#
_cell.length_a   1.000
_cell.length_b   1.000
_cell.length_c   1.000
_cell.angle_alpha   90.00
_cell.angle_beta   90.00
_cell.angle_gamma   90.00
#
_symmetry.space_group_name_H-M   'P 1'
#
loop_
_entity.id
_entity.type
_entity.pdbx_description
1 polymer ?
#
loop_
_entity_poly.entity_id
_entity_poly.type
_entity_poly.pdbx_seq_one_letter_code
_entity_poly.pdbx_strand_id
1 'polypeptide(L)' 'MMQNAYDQRQATVVEARPLKWRRGLPTVLEVVMEVDGQVRIQEYILRPESAFRPKRKENFERA' A
#
# COMPACT_ATOMS: atom_id res chain seq x y z
N MET A 1 -8.06 29.42 4.34
CA MET A 1 -6.83 28.69 4.00
C MET A 1 -7.06 27.23 4.38
N MET A 2 -7.29 26.35 3.40
CA MET A 2 -7.42 24.91 3.67
C MET A 2 -6.02 24.29 3.59
N GLN A 3 -5.41 24.08 4.76
CA GLN A 3 -4.17 23.30 4.87
C GLN A 3 -4.56 21.84 4.65
N ASN A 4 -4.20 21.31 3.48
CA ASN A 4 -4.36 19.89 3.19
C ASN A 4 -3.49 19.10 4.18
N ALA A 5 -4.15 18.36 5.08
CA ALA A 5 -3.56 17.51 6.11
C ALA A 5 -2.94 16.22 5.53
N TYR A 6 -2.14 16.37 4.48
CA TYR A 6 -1.21 15.32 4.05
C TYR A 6 0.15 15.70 4.62
N ASP A 7 0.31 15.49 5.93
CA ASP A 7 1.63 15.15 6.44
C ASP A 7 2.10 13.96 5.60
N GLN A 8 2.95 14.24 4.61
CA GLN A 8 3.73 13.23 3.91
C GLN A 8 4.66 12.64 4.96
N ARG A 9 4.13 11.74 5.80
CA ARG A 9 4.95 10.91 6.67
C ARG A 9 5.93 10.20 5.77
N GLN A 10 7.18 10.60 5.86
CA GLN A 10 8.24 10.09 5.02
C GLN A 10 8.50 8.65 5.49
N ALA A 11 7.95 7.70 4.76
CA ALA A 11 8.13 6.28 5.02
C ALA A 11 9.32 5.79 4.20
N THR A 12 10.36 5.30 4.87
CA THR A 12 11.52 4.68 4.22
C THR A 12 11.38 3.18 4.34
N VAL A 13 11.35 2.48 3.20
CA VAL A 13 11.40 1.02 3.19
C VAL A 13 12.83 0.58 3.50
N VAL A 14 13.00 -0.19 4.56
CA VAL A 14 14.32 -0.67 5.02
C VAL A 14 14.55 -2.10 4.53
N GLU A 15 13.51 -2.93 4.56
CA GLU A 15 13.57 -4.31 4.09
C GLU A 15 12.24 -4.70 3.43
N ALA A 16 12.32 -5.49 2.36
CA ALA A 16 11.15 -6.11 1.76
C ALA A 16 11.49 -7.57 1.45
N ARG A 17 10.71 -8.50 2.01
CA ARG A 17 10.93 -9.94 1.82
C ARG A 17 9.65 -10.65 1.39
N PRO A 18 9.73 -11.63 0.49
CA PRO A 18 8.56 -12.39 0.09
C PRO A 18 8.06 -13.31 1.21
N LEU A 19 6.76 -13.26 1.48
CA LEU A 19 6.07 -14.30 2.23
C LEU A 19 5.72 -15.43 1.26
N LYS A 20 6.01 -16.67 1.67
CA LYS A 20 5.93 -17.94 0.91
C LYS A 20 5.17 -17.85 -0.42
N TRP A 21 5.87 -18.06 -1.53
CA TRP A 21 5.27 -18.05 -2.86
C TRP A 21 4.49 -19.33 -3.13
N ARG A 22 3.27 -19.18 -3.65
CA ARG A 22 2.41 -20.29 -4.07
C ARG A 22 1.86 -20.00 -5.46
N ARG A 23 1.98 -20.99 -6.36
CA ARG A 23 1.46 -20.87 -7.73
C ARG A 23 -0.04 -20.58 -7.69
N GLY A 24 -0.48 -19.53 -8.39
CA GLY A 24 -1.89 -19.13 -8.49
C GLY A 24 -2.40 -18.24 -7.36
N LEU A 25 -1.59 -17.90 -6.35
CA LEU A 25 -1.93 -16.92 -5.33
C LEU A 25 -1.13 -15.61 -5.54
N PRO A 26 -1.68 -14.45 -5.10
CA PRO A 26 -0.94 -13.21 -5.13
C PRO A 26 0.36 -13.30 -4.32
N THR A 27 1.44 -12.73 -4.86
CA THR A 27 2.69 -12.60 -4.11
C THR A 27 2.49 -11.59 -2.99
N VAL A 28 2.79 -12.01 -1.75
CA VAL A 28 2.74 -11.14 -0.58
C VAL A 28 4.18 -10.82 -0.17
N LEU A 29 4.46 -9.55 0.11
CA LEU A 29 5.70 -9.06 0.68
C LEU A 29 5.45 -8.67 2.13
N GLU A 30 6.35 -9.05 3.03
CA GLU A 30 6.49 -8.38 4.31
C GLU A 30 7.46 -7.21 4.09
N VAL A 31 7.01 -6.00 4.40
CA VAL A 31 7.76 -4.77 4.22
C VAL A 31 8.01 -4.15 5.59
N VAL A 32 9.28 -3.98 5.94
CA VAL A 32 9.72 -3.27 7.14
C VAL A 32 10.02 -1.83 6.74
N MET A 33 9.35 -0.90 7.39
CA MET A 33 9.41 0.52 7.09
C MET A 33 9.77 1.30 8.35
N GLU A 34 10.58 2.33 8.19
CA GLU A 34 10.76 3.37 9.18
C GLU A 34 9.81 4.53 8.86
N VAL A 35 8.96 4.89 9.81
CA VAL A 35 8.00 5.99 9.70
C VAL A 35 8.14 6.84 10.95
N ASP A 36 8.54 8.10 10.78
CA ASP A 36 8.73 9.05 11.88
C ASP A 36 9.64 8.51 13.02
N GLY A 37 10.72 7.80 12.65
CA GLY A 37 11.65 7.17 13.61
C GLY A 37 11.14 5.91 14.30
N GLN A 38 9.98 5.38 13.89
CA GLN A 38 9.42 4.13 14.38
C GLN A 38 9.48 3.03 13.33
N VAL A 39 9.81 1.82 13.75
CA VAL A 39 9.76 0.64 12.88
C VAL A 39 8.33 0.10 12.80
N ARG A 40 7.83 -0.07 11.58
CA ARG A 40 6.53 -0.65 11.26
C ARG A 40 6.70 -1.80 10.28
N ILE A 41 5.94 -2.87 10.48
CA ILE A 41 5.89 -4.02 9.58
C ILE A 41 4.52 -4.04 8.91
N GLN A 42 4.49 -4.13 7.59
CA GLN A 42 3.26 -4.20 6.81
C GLN A 42 3.33 -5.29 5.75
N GLU A 43 2.24 -6.03 5.59
CA GLU A 43 2.07 -6.96 4.49
C GLU A 43 1.55 -6.24 3.23
N TYR A 44 2.19 -6.47 2.09
CA TYR A 44 1.85 -5.86 0.81
C TYR A 44 1.58 -6.94 -0.24
N ILE A 45 0.42 -6.87 -0.89
CA ILE A 45 0.06 -7.79 -1.96
C ILE A 45 0.48 -7.17 -3.30
N LEU A 46 1.43 -7.80 -3.98
CA LEU A 46 1.79 -7.43 -5.35
C LEU A 46 0.67 -7.85 -6.29
N ARG A 47 0.01 -6.87 -6.88
CA ARG A 47 -0.95 -7.08 -7.97
C ARG A 47 -0.26 -6.74 -9.29
N PRO A 48 -0.39 -7.56 -10.33
CA PRO A 48 0.06 -7.16 -11.66
C PRO A 48 -0.70 -5.90 -12.10
N GLU A 49 -0.03 -5.00 -12.80
CA GLU A 49 -0.61 -3.71 -13.24
C GLU A 49 -1.91 -3.89 -14.04
N SER A 50 -2.01 -4.95 -14.83
CA SER A 50 -3.21 -5.31 -15.59
C SER A 50 -4.44 -5.64 -14.72
N ALA A 51 -4.24 -6.00 -13.46
CA ALA A 51 -5.30 -6.25 -12.48
C ALA A 51 -5.70 -4.99 -11.69
N PHE A 52 -4.96 -3.87 -11.84
CA PHE A 52 -5.32 -2.61 -11.23
C PHE A 52 -6.38 -1.90 -12.07
N ARG A 53 -7.66 -2.21 -11.80
CA ARG A 53 -8.77 -1.36 -12.21
C ARG A 53 -9.04 -0.37 -11.07
N PRO A 54 -8.66 0.91 -11.18
CA PRO A 54 -9.12 1.89 -10.21
C PRO A 54 -10.65 1.85 -10.26
N LYS A 55 -11.29 1.49 -9.14
CA LYS A 55 -12.73 1.63 -9.01
C LYS A 55 -13.03 3.13 -9.07
N ARG A 56 -13.26 3.66 -10.27
CA ARG A 56 -13.91 4.96 -10.43
C ARG A 56 -15.26 4.82 -9.73
N LYS A 57 -15.48 5.61 -8.68
CA LYS A 57 -16.82 5.84 -8.14
C LYS A 57 -17.56 6.69 -9.18
N GLU A 58 -18.06 6.06 -10.24
CA GLU A 58 -19.14 6.67 -11.02
C GLU A 58 -20.36 6.69 -10.09
N ASN A 59 -20.86 7.89 -9.82
CA ASN A 59 -22.13 8.17 -9.16
C ASN A 59 -22.15 7.90 -7.64
N PHE A 60 -21.49 8.77 -6.87
CA PHE A 60 -22.01 9.12 -5.55
C PHE A 60 -23.10 10.19 -5.75
N GLU A 61 -24.25 9.79 -6.28
CA GLU A 61 -25.45 10.63 -6.18
C GLU A 61 -25.76 10.76 -4.68
N ARG A 62 -25.79 12.01 -4.20
CA ARG A 62 -26.31 12.34 -2.87
C ARG A 62 -27.81 11.98 -2.88
N ALA A 63 -28.16 10.86 -2.26
CA ALA A 63 -29.51 10.64 -1.74
C ALA A 63 -29.71 11.48 -0.47
#